data_AF-A0A6P0XZ33-F1
#
_entry.id   AF-A0A6P0XZ33-F1
#
_cell.length_a   1.000
_cell.length_b   1.000
_cell.length_c   1.000
_cell.angle_alpha   90.00
_cell.angle_beta   90.00
_cell.angle_gamma   90.00
#
_symmetry.space_group_name_H-M   'P 1'
#
loop_
_entity.id
_entity.type
_entity.pdbx_description
1 polymer ?
#
loop_
_entity_poly.entity_id
_entity_poly.type
_entity_poly.pdbx_seq_one_letter_code
_entity_poly.pdbx_strand_id
1 'polypeptide(L)'
;MTDEKQAILTANQAFYRAFEKRDIETISSILSKGIGTVCIHPGRTAIRGFENIRNSWDLIFKNTNYIEIDLDIVTTEINGVLT
;
A
#
# COMPACT_ATOMS: atom_id res chain seq x y z
N MET A 1 4.64 -5.27 21.85
CA MET A 1 3.95 -6.17 20.90
C MET A 1 2.61 -5.60 20.45
N THR A 2 1.74 -5.12 21.35
CA THR A 2 0.49 -4.43 20.99
C THR A 2 0.72 -3.17 20.15
N ASP A 3 1.72 -2.37 20.48
CA ASP A 3 1.96 -1.08 19.81
C ASP A 3 2.43 -1.25 18.37
N GLU A 4 3.30 -2.22 18.10
CA GLU A 4 3.81 -2.51 16.75
C GLU A 4 2.71 -3.10 15.86
N LYS A 5 1.92 -4.04 16.38
CA LYS A 5 0.74 -4.55 15.68
C LYS A 5 -0.24 -3.43 15.37
N GLN A 6 -0.50 -2.54 16.32
CA GLN A 6 -1.38 -1.40 16.11
C GLN A 6 -0.81 -0.44 15.05
N ALA A 7 0.50 -0.19 15.04
CA ALA A 7 1.15 0.62 14.02
C ALA A 7 0.98 0.03 12.62
N ILE A 8 1.15 -1.29 12.46
CA ILE A 8 0.95 -1.99 11.19
C ILE A 8 -0.51 -1.89 10.73
N LEU A 9 -1.47 -2.12 11.63
CA LEU A 9 -2.90 -2.01 11.31
C LEU A 9 -3.28 -0.57 10.93
N THR A 10 -2.75 0.42 11.63
CA THR A 10 -2.97 1.84 11.33
C THR A 10 -2.38 2.21 9.96
N ALA A 11 -1.18 1.74 9.62
CA ALA A 11 -0.57 1.97 8.32
C ALA A 11 -1.39 1.32 7.19
N ASN A 12 -1.88 0.09 7.40
CA ASN A 12 -2.76 -0.61 6.46
C ASN A 12 -4.08 0.15 6.24
N GLN A 13 -4.73 0.59 7.32
CA GLN A 13 -5.96 1.40 7.22
C GLN A 13 -5.73 2.73 6.51
N ALA A 14 -4.60 3.41 6.79
CA ALA A 14 -4.23 4.64 6.11
C ALA A 14 -4.01 4.42 4.60
N PHE A 15 -3.39 3.31 4.22
CA PHE A 15 -3.19 2.95 2.82
C PHE A 15 -4.52 2.78 2.08
N TYR A 16 -5.45 1.99 2.60
CA TYR A 16 -6.74 1.76 1.92
C TYR A 16 -7.63 3.00 1.90
N ARG A 17 -7.62 3.83 2.96
CA ARG A 17 -8.31 5.13 2.95
C ARG A 17 -7.73 6.08 1.90
N ALA A 18 -6.41 6.10 1.74
CA ALA A 18 -5.75 6.89 0.71
C ALA A 18 -6.08 6.36 -0.69
N PHE A 19 -6.15 5.03 -0.84
CA PHE A 19 -6.58 4.38 -2.07
C PHE A 19 -7.97 4.86 -2.49
N GLU A 20 -8.98 4.72 -1.62
CA GLU A 20 -10.36 5.11 -1.92
C GLU A 20 -10.49 6.57 -2.36
N LYS A 21 -9.69 7.44 -1.73
CA LYS A 21 -9.63 8.87 -2.04
C LYS A 21 -8.77 9.20 -3.27
N ARG A 22 -8.07 8.21 -3.83
CA ARG A 22 -7.05 8.38 -4.88
C ARG A 22 -5.95 9.37 -4.49
N ASP A 23 -5.58 9.38 -3.21
CA ASP A 23 -4.57 10.27 -2.65
C ASP A 23 -3.17 9.67 -2.87
N ILE A 24 -2.59 10.01 -4.01
CA ILE A 24 -1.26 9.51 -4.42
C ILE A 24 -0.15 10.00 -3.49
N GLU A 25 -0.30 11.16 -2.87
CA GLU A 25 0.72 11.71 -1.97
C GLU A 25 0.74 10.94 -0.65
N THR A 26 -0.44 10.65 -0.09
CA THR A 26 -0.53 9.80 1.11
C THR A 26 -0.02 8.39 0.83
N ILE A 27 -0.43 7.73 -0.26
CA ILE A 27 0.15 6.43 -0.65
C ILE A 27 1.67 6.53 -0.79
N SER A 28 2.18 7.58 -1.43
CA SER A 28 3.61 7.77 -1.61
C SER A 28 4.36 7.89 -0.28
N SER A 29 3.78 8.49 0.75
CA SER A 29 4.41 8.59 2.07
C SER A 29 4.45 7.25 2.84
N ILE A 30 3.50 6.35 2.58
CA ILE A 30 3.40 5.04 3.25
C ILE A 30 4.35 4.02 2.62
N LEU A 31 4.52 4.05 1.29
CA LEU A 31 5.32 3.06 0.58
C LEU A 31 6.82 3.19 0.88
N SER A 32 7.47 2.05 1.15
CA SER A 32 8.93 1.98 1.28
C SER A 32 9.63 2.49 0.03
N LYS A 33 10.70 3.29 0.23
CA LYS A 33 11.56 3.81 -0.84
C LYS A 33 12.76 2.92 -1.14
N GLY A 34 12.88 1.79 -0.43
CA GLY A 34 14.00 0.87 -0.59
C GLY A 34 14.03 0.18 -1.96
N ILE A 35 15.22 -0.31 -2.33
CA ILE A 35 15.43 -1.07 -3.58
C ILE A 35 14.62 -2.37 -3.65
N GLY A 36 14.18 -2.89 -2.49
CA GLY A 36 13.39 -4.11 -2.37
C GLY A 36 11.87 -3.90 -2.49
N THR A 37 11.37 -2.67 -2.69
CA THR A 37 9.92 -2.43 -2.77
C THR A 37 9.33 -3.04 -4.04
N VAL A 38 8.26 -3.83 -3.87
CA VAL A 38 7.53 -4.52 -4.94
C VAL A 38 6.03 -4.28 -4.80
N CYS A 39 5.33 -4.14 -5.91
CA CYS A 39 3.87 -4.10 -5.97
C CYS A 39 3.37 -5.06 -7.05
N ILE A 40 2.26 -5.76 -6.76
CA ILE A 40 1.57 -6.63 -7.72
C ILE A 40 0.10 -6.22 -7.73
N HIS A 41 -0.34 -5.65 -8.84
CA HIS A 41 -1.76 -5.40 -9.09
C HIS A 41 -2.44 -6.68 -9.58
N PRO A 42 -3.75 -6.86 -9.36
CA PRO A 42 -4.49 -8.02 -9.85
C PRO A 42 -4.27 -8.24 -11.36
N GLY A 43 -3.85 -9.46 -11.73
CA GLY A 43 -3.61 -9.85 -13.12
C GLY A 43 -2.35 -9.27 -13.78
N ARG A 44 -1.47 -8.58 -13.03
CA ARG A 44 -0.23 -7.99 -13.57
C ARG A 44 1.02 -8.67 -13.02
N THR A 45 2.12 -8.54 -13.77
CA THR A 45 3.45 -8.93 -13.30
C THR A 45 3.96 -7.99 -12.21
N ALA A 46 4.93 -8.45 -11.43
CA ALA A 46 5.54 -7.66 -10.36
C ALA A 46 6.21 -6.37 -10.88
N ILE A 47 5.93 -5.28 -10.18
CA ILE A 47 6.51 -3.95 -10.40
C ILE A 47 7.54 -3.71 -9.31
N ARG A 48 8.76 -3.30 -9.68
CA ARG A 48 9.88 -3.09 -8.75
C ARG A 48 10.30 -1.63 -8.71
N GLY A 49 10.66 -1.17 -7.51
CA GLY A 49 11.15 0.19 -7.27
C GLY A 49 10.05 1.22 -7.07
N PHE A 50 10.27 2.15 -6.15
CA PHE A 50 9.26 3.10 -5.69
C PHE A 50 8.64 3.93 -6.82
N GLU A 51 9.46 4.52 -7.71
CA GLU A 51 8.96 5.39 -8.80
C GLU A 51 8.00 4.66 -9.74
N ASN A 52 8.34 3.43 -10.14
CA ASN A 52 7.49 2.61 -11.01
C ASN A 52 6.16 2.26 -10.32
N ILE A 53 6.22 1.97 -9.02
CA ILE A 53 5.04 1.65 -8.22
C ILE A 53 4.15 2.89 -8.07
N ARG A 54 4.71 4.06 -7.74
CA ARG A 54 3.97 5.33 -7.67
C ARG A 54 3.28 5.64 -9.00
N ASN A 55 3.99 5.54 -10.11
CA ASN A 55 3.44 5.77 -11.44
C ASN A 55 2.30 4.78 -11.78
N SER A 56 2.41 3.53 -11.32
CA SER A 56 1.33 2.54 -11.52
C SER A 56 0.05 2.90 -10.76
N TRP A 57 0.17 3.44 -9.54
CA TRP A 57 -0.97 3.91 -8.76
C TRP A 57 -1.61 5.16 -9.36
N ASP A 58 -0.80 6.13 -9.79
CA ASP A 58 -1.29 7.33 -10.48
C ASP A 58 -2.09 6.97 -11.75
N LEU A 59 -1.61 5.98 -12.53
CA LEU A 59 -2.34 5.48 -13.69
C LEU A 59 -3.67 4.83 -13.30
N ILE A 60 -3.71 3.99 -12.25
CA ILE A 60 -4.95 3.38 -11.77
C ILE A 60 -5.94 4.48 -11.34
N PHE A 61 -5.48 5.46 -10.57
CA PHE A 61 -6.32 6.54 -10.06
C PHE A 61 -6.90 7.42 -11.16
N LYS A 62 -6.11 7.76 -12.18
CA LYS A 62 -6.58 8.48 -13.37
C LYS A 62 -7.68 7.74 -14.14
N ASN A 63 -7.73 6.42 -14.04
CA ASN A 63 -8.70 5.57 -14.74
C ASN A 63 -9.79 5.00 -13.82
N THR A 64 -9.88 5.46 -12.56
CA THR A 64 -10.85 4.95 -11.58
C THR A 64 -11.80 6.06 -11.13
N ASN A 65 -13.03 6.03 -11.62
CA ASN A 65 -14.05 7.05 -11.29
C ASN A 65 -14.56 6.91 -9.85
N TYR A 66 -14.71 5.68 -9.36
CA TYR A 66 -15.16 5.38 -7.99
C TYR A 66 -14.63 4.02 -7.56
N ILE A 67 -14.24 3.91 -6.30
CA ILE A 67 -13.86 2.66 -5.65
C ILE A 67 -14.13 2.80 -4.15
N GLU A 68 -14.58 1.71 -3.55
CA GLU A 68 -14.81 1.54 -2.12
C GLU A 68 -14.14 0.24 -1.72
N ILE A 69 -13.45 0.25 -0.58
CA ILE A 69 -12.70 -0.89 -0.05
C ILE A 69 -13.25 -1.18 1.34
N ASP A 70 -13.95 -2.30 1.48
CA ASP A 70 -14.30 -2.86 2.78
C ASP A 70 -13.31 -3.98 3.15
N LEU A 71 -12.77 -3.90 4.37
CA LEU A 71 -11.80 -4.86 4.88
C LEU A 71 -12.52 -5.79 5.87
N ASP A 72 -12.75 -7.04 5.45
CA ASP A 72 -13.42 -8.04 6.30
C ASP A 72 -12.41 -8.82 7.16
N ILE A 73 -11.49 -9.55 6.51
CA ILE A 73 -10.52 -10.42 7.20
C ILE A 73 -9.13 -9.80 7.12
N VAL A 74 -8.62 -9.29 8.25
CA VAL A 74 -7.27 -8.73 8.37
C VAL A 74 -6.44 -9.56 9.35
N THR A 75 -5.32 -10.11 8.85
CA THR A 75 -4.34 -10.86 9.65
C THR A 75 -3.00 -10.11 9.67
N THR A 76 -2.28 -10.18 10.79
CA THR A 76 -0.96 -9.56 10.96
C THR A 76 0.04 -10.56 11.50
N GLU A 77 1.23 -10.59 10.91
CA GLU A 77 2.37 -11.38 11.36
C GLU A 77 3.61 -10.48 11.43
N ILE A 78 4.40 -10.58 12.50
CA ILE A 78 5.58 -9.76 12.75
C ILE A 78 6.77 -10.69 12.93
N ASN A 79 7.72 -10.65 11.99
CA ASN A 79 8.89 -11.52 11.96
C ASN A 79 10.18 -10.69 12.01
N GLY A 80 10.48 -10.13 13.17
CA GLY A 80 11.68 -9.33 13.41
C GLY A 80 11.87 -8.19 12.40
N VAL A 81 13.08 -7.63 12.37
CA VAL A 81 13.51 -6.72 11.31
C VAL A 81 14.68 -7.38 10.59
N LEU A 82 14.77 -7.19 9.27
CA LEU A 82 15.93 -7.61 8.49
C LEU A 82 17.12 -6.73 8.92
N THR A 83 17.88 -7.18 9.92
CA THR A 83 19.19 -6.61 10.30
C THR A 83 20.28 -7.13 9.39
#